data_AF-A0A814HSQ5-F1
#
_entry.id   AF-A0A814HSQ5-F1
#
_cell.length_a   1.000
_cell.length_b   1.000
_cell.length_c   1.000
_cell.angle_alpha   90.00
_cell.angle_beta   90.00
_cell.angle_gamma   90.00
#
_symmetry.space_group_name_H-M   'P 1'
#
loop_
_entity.id
_entity.type
_entity.pdbx_description
1 polymer ?
#
loop_
_entity_poly.entity_id
_entity_poly.type
_entity_poly.pdbx_seq_one_letter_code
_entity_poly.pdbx_strand_id
1 'polypeptide(L)'
;MLIFTIFIAFLLITNKINAADDEGKGASASSTDVSVGCFSGDSSVLLVNGGQKSIGHLRTGDRLLAVDHFNISSSEMFLMLDKETSKIVMFYTFTTASNHQISLTGLHLMPIASSNEKLLYIAARDIQLGDQFYVSINNRLETSPIVNITNELKQGYFAPLTMTGTILVNNIYASCFASVTNHELAQMFMAPFRWYYQLMRYTTVTDPFDNNHSDGIHWFVKLIYDFMSFLQPSGLQVS
;
A
#
# COMPACT_ATOMS: atom_id res chain seq x y z
N MET A 1 13.65 22.73 10.30
CA MET A 1 12.45 22.86 11.16
C MET A 1 11.33 21.91 10.75
N LEU A 2 10.87 21.90 9.49
CA LEU A 2 9.73 21.08 9.06
C LEU A 2 9.95 19.55 9.11
N ILE A 3 11.13 19.10 8.67
CA ILE A 3 11.59 17.70 8.80
C ILE A 3 11.61 17.26 10.27
N PHE A 4 11.95 18.17 11.18
CA PHE A 4 11.96 17.91 12.63
C PHE A 4 10.55 17.73 13.20
N THR A 5 9.55 18.45 12.65
CA THR A 5 8.13 18.29 13.03
C THR A 5 7.55 16.97 12.53
N ILE A 6 7.92 16.57 11.31
CA ILE A 6 7.62 15.23 10.76
C ILE A 6 8.23 14.15 11.66
N PHE A 7 9.48 14.33 12.09
CA PHE A 7 10.15 13.41 12.99
C PHE A 7 9.53 13.34 14.40
N ILE A 8 9.07 14.45 14.97
CA ILE A 8 8.36 14.44 16.27
C ILE A 8 7.01 13.73 16.14
N ALA A 9 6.23 14.04 15.09
CA ALA A 9 4.98 13.34 14.82
C ALA A 9 5.22 11.83 14.65
N PHE A 10 6.28 11.48 13.92
CA PHE A 10 6.70 10.10 13.69
C PHE A 10 7.14 9.38 14.98
N LEU A 11 7.95 10.02 15.83
CA LEU A 11 8.39 9.50 17.13
C LEU A 11 7.19 9.20 18.06
N LEU A 12 6.19 10.09 18.04
CA LEU A 12 4.95 9.91 18.80
C LEU A 12 4.13 8.73 18.27
N ILE A 13 4.16 8.48 16.95
CA ILE A 13 3.48 7.36 16.31
C ILE A 13 4.20 6.03 16.60
N THR A 14 5.53 5.98 16.49
CA THR A 14 6.30 4.76 16.80
C THR A 14 6.18 4.34 18.26
N ASN A 15 6.15 5.30 19.19
CA ASN A 15 5.89 5.00 20.61
C ASN A 15 4.49 4.40 20.84
N LYS A 16 3.51 4.78 20.00
CA LYS A 16 2.13 4.26 20.05
C LYS A 16 2.00 2.89 19.39
N ILE A 17 2.79 2.59 18.36
CA ILE A 17 2.88 1.27 17.71
C ILE A 17 3.57 0.26 18.64
N ASN A 18 4.71 0.62 19.24
CA ASN A 18 5.41 -0.24 20.20
C ASN A 18 4.55 -0.58 21.44
N ALA A 19 3.63 0.30 21.82
CA ALA A 19 2.67 0.04 22.89
C ALA A 19 1.50 -0.89 22.48
N ALA A 20 1.28 -1.10 21.18
CA ALA A 20 0.23 -1.97 20.64
C ALA A 20 0.74 -3.38 20.28
N ASP A 21 2.05 -3.54 20.06
CA ASP A 21 2.68 -4.82 19.69
C ASP A 21 3.00 -5.73 20.91
N ASP A 22 2.81 -5.26 22.15
CA ASP A 22 3.09 -6.03 23.38
C ASP A 22 2.05 -7.16 23.66
N GLU A 23 1.07 -7.38 22.76
CA GLU A 23 0.13 -8.52 22.83
C GLU A 23 0.30 -9.57 21.72
N GLY A 24 1.32 -9.50 20.86
CA GLY A 24 1.42 -10.36 19.67
C GLY A 24 2.81 -10.92 19.37
N LYS A 25 3.07 -12.15 19.83
CA LYS A 25 4.20 -13.06 19.52
C LYS A 25 5.17 -12.65 18.39
N GLY A 26 6.45 -12.67 18.77
CA GLY A 26 7.60 -12.34 17.93
C GLY A 26 7.79 -13.23 16.70
N ALA A 27 8.18 -12.56 15.61
CA ALA A 27 8.88 -13.15 14.49
C ALA A 27 10.18 -12.36 14.30
N SER A 28 11.32 -13.04 14.46
CA SER A 28 12.64 -12.53 14.15
C SER A 28 12.79 -12.37 12.64
N ALA A 29 13.01 -11.14 12.16
CA ALA A 29 13.40 -10.85 10.79
C ALA A 29 14.77 -10.16 10.79
N SER A 30 15.81 -10.96 10.55
CA SER A 30 17.16 -10.47 10.24
C SER A 30 17.27 -10.28 8.73
N SER A 31 17.11 -9.04 8.30
CA SER A 31 17.61 -8.35 7.11
C SER A 31 16.63 -7.23 6.78
N THR A 32 17.18 -6.06 6.49
CA THR A 32 16.51 -4.77 6.26
C THR A 32 15.63 -4.78 5.01
N ASP A 33 14.50 -5.47 5.04
CA ASP A 33 13.53 -5.49 3.96
C ASP A 33 12.14 -5.19 4.56
N VAL A 34 11.79 -3.91 4.64
CA VAL A 34 10.40 -3.54 4.90
C VAL A 34 9.64 -3.94 3.65
N SER A 35 9.05 -5.13 3.68
CA SER A 35 8.31 -5.65 2.53
C SER A 35 7.10 -4.77 2.27
N VAL A 36 7.19 -3.95 1.24
CA VAL A 36 6.07 -3.16 0.74
C VAL A 36 5.19 -4.07 -0.11
N GLY A 37 3.89 -4.01 0.11
CA GLY A 37 2.91 -4.77 -0.66
C GLY A 37 2.84 -4.17 -2.03
N CYS A 38 3.06 -4.98 -3.06
CA CYS A 38 3.21 -4.46 -4.42
C CYS A 38 2.21 -5.10 -5.38
N PHE A 39 1.88 -4.33 -6.42
CA PHE A 39 1.11 -4.78 -7.56
C PHE A 39 2.04 -5.05 -8.75
N SER A 40 1.55 -5.84 -9.70
CA SER A 40 2.21 -6.03 -10.99
C SER A 40 2.04 -4.79 -11.88
N GLY A 41 3.04 -4.48 -12.70
CA GLY A 41 3.05 -3.26 -13.51
C GLY A 41 1.96 -3.19 -14.60
N ASP A 42 1.50 -4.36 -15.06
CA ASP A 42 0.42 -4.57 -16.03
C ASP A 42 -0.99 -4.42 -15.43
N SER A 43 -1.12 -4.45 -14.10
CA SER A 43 -2.42 -4.23 -13.45
C SER A 43 -2.97 -2.84 -13.79
N SER A 44 -4.28 -2.73 -14.00
CA SER A 44 -4.95 -1.50 -14.43
C SER A 44 -5.63 -0.79 -13.26
N VAL A 45 -5.64 0.54 -13.27
CA VAL A 45 -6.41 1.39 -12.37
C VAL A 45 -7.36 2.28 -13.15
N LEU A 46 -8.52 2.56 -12.56
CA LEU A 46 -9.50 3.49 -13.12
C LEU A 46 -9.17 4.92 -12.69
N LEU A 47 -9.08 5.82 -13.66
CA LEU A 47 -8.97 7.25 -13.45
C LEU A 47 -10.36 7.86 -13.23
N VAL A 48 -10.41 8.99 -12.54
CA VAL A 48 -11.68 9.70 -12.27
C VAL A 48 -12.39 10.15 -13.55
N ASN A 49 -11.66 10.36 -14.64
CA ASN A 49 -12.21 10.71 -15.95
C ASN A 49 -12.73 9.51 -16.75
N GLY A 50 -12.77 8.31 -16.16
CA GLY A 50 -13.17 7.06 -16.82
C GLY A 50 -12.07 6.40 -17.65
N GLY A 51 -10.89 7.02 -17.78
CA GLY A 51 -9.73 6.41 -18.40
C GLY A 51 -9.17 5.26 -17.56
N GLN A 52 -8.40 4.38 -18.20
CA GLN A 52 -7.63 3.35 -17.51
C GLN A 52 -6.14 3.60 -17.70
N LYS A 53 -5.36 3.24 -16.68
CA LYS A 53 -3.90 3.38 -16.70
C LYS A 53 -3.29 2.14 -16.03
N SER A 54 -2.24 1.58 -16.61
CA SER A 54 -1.49 0.51 -15.94
C SER A 54 -0.71 1.10 -14.76
N ILE A 55 -0.53 0.33 -13.69
CA ILE A 55 0.18 0.78 -12.48
C ILE A 55 1.60 1.23 -12.77
N GLY A 56 2.34 0.56 -13.67
CA GLY A 56 3.70 0.98 -14.04
C GLY A 56 3.80 2.35 -14.72
N HIS A 57 2.68 2.86 -15.24
CA HIS A 57 2.57 4.18 -15.87
C HIS A 57 1.93 5.23 -14.96
N LEU A 58 1.58 4.88 -13.71
CA LEU A 58 1.09 5.87 -12.74
C LEU A 58 2.16 6.92 -12.47
N ARG A 59 1.70 8.13 -12.24
CA ARG A 59 2.50 9.31 -11.91
C ARG A 59 1.90 10.01 -10.71
N THR A 60 2.76 10.66 -9.94
CA THR A 60 2.36 11.54 -8.86
C THR A 60 1.38 12.60 -9.38
N GLY A 61 0.28 12.81 -8.67
CA GLY A 61 -0.83 13.68 -9.06
C GLY A 61 -1.93 13.00 -9.89
N ASP A 62 -1.76 11.76 -10.36
CA ASP A 62 -2.84 11.03 -11.04
C ASP A 62 -4.04 10.87 -10.09
N ARG A 63 -5.25 11.21 -10.57
CA ARG A 63 -6.50 11.05 -9.82
C ARG A 63 -7.20 9.76 -10.20
N LEU A 64 -7.29 8.86 -9.23
CA LEU A 64 -7.75 7.49 -9.36
C LEU A 64 -9.07 7.28 -8.63
N LEU A 65 -9.77 6.20 -8.98
CA LEU A 65 -10.83 5.65 -8.14
C LEU A 65 -10.21 4.83 -7.01
N ALA A 66 -10.72 5.05 -5.82
CA ALA A 66 -10.35 4.38 -4.57
C ALA A 66 -11.62 4.03 -3.79
N VAL A 67 -11.44 3.46 -2.60
CA VAL A 67 -12.55 3.15 -1.69
C VAL A 67 -12.32 3.84 -0.35
N ASP A 68 -13.30 4.60 0.09
CA ASP A 68 -13.37 5.13 1.44
C ASP A 68 -14.50 4.41 2.19
N HIS A 69 -14.10 3.56 3.16
CA HIS A 69 -14.96 2.58 3.82
C HIS A 69 -15.62 1.60 2.82
N PHE A 70 -16.84 1.88 2.39
CA PHE A 70 -17.60 1.08 1.41
C PHE A 70 -18.04 1.90 0.19
N ASN A 71 -17.60 3.16 0.10
CA ASN A 71 -17.97 4.06 -0.98
C ASN A 71 -16.80 4.27 -1.94
N ILE A 72 -17.11 4.21 -3.24
CA ILE A 72 -16.12 4.56 -4.26
C ILE A 72 -15.88 6.07 -4.18
N SER A 73 -14.62 6.45 -4.08
CA SER A 73 -14.19 7.83 -3.92
C SER A 73 -13.06 8.17 -4.89
N SER A 74 -12.79 9.47 -5.05
CA SER A 74 -11.62 9.94 -5.78
C SER A 74 -10.44 10.08 -4.83
N SER A 75 -9.28 9.57 -5.24
CA SER A 75 -8.04 9.70 -4.49
C SER A 75 -6.89 10.04 -5.42
N GLU A 76 -5.98 10.90 -4.96
CA GLU A 76 -4.78 11.27 -5.69
C GLU A 76 -3.65 10.32 -5.31
N MET A 77 -2.94 9.77 -6.29
CA MET A 77 -1.67 9.09 -6.06
C MET A 77 -0.61 10.15 -5.80
N PHE A 78 0.02 10.11 -4.62
CA PHE A 78 0.96 11.16 -4.22
C PHE A 78 2.39 10.64 -4.01
N LEU A 79 2.58 9.31 -4.00
CA LEU A 79 3.90 8.71 -3.78
C LEU A 79 3.93 7.30 -4.38
N MET A 80 5.04 6.95 -5.04
CA MET A 80 5.41 5.56 -5.29
C MET A 80 6.36 5.12 -4.18
N LEU A 81 5.91 4.26 -3.26
CA LEU A 81 6.71 3.87 -2.09
C LEU A 81 7.95 3.08 -2.48
N ASP A 82 7.76 2.11 -3.36
CA ASP A 82 8.78 1.25 -3.92
C ASP A 82 8.40 0.88 -5.35
N LYS A 83 9.39 0.72 -6.21
CA LYS A 83 9.21 0.19 -7.55
C LYS A 83 10.48 -0.51 -8.01
N GLU A 84 10.32 -1.54 -8.81
CA GLU A 84 11.43 -2.17 -9.51
C GLU A 84 10.87 -2.69 -10.82
N THR A 85 11.44 -2.28 -11.94
CA THR A 85 10.86 -2.55 -13.27
C THR A 85 11.40 -3.84 -13.89
N SER A 86 12.57 -4.30 -13.45
CA SER A 86 13.30 -5.39 -14.09
C SER A 86 13.25 -6.71 -13.32
N LYS A 87 13.03 -6.68 -12.01
CA LYS A 87 13.04 -7.87 -11.15
C LYS A 87 11.84 -8.78 -11.42
N ILE A 88 12.11 -10.06 -11.56
CA ILE A 88 11.07 -11.09 -11.62
C ILE A 88 10.73 -11.49 -10.18
N VAL A 89 9.47 -11.35 -9.80
CA VAL A 89 8.98 -11.71 -8.47
C VAL A 89 7.72 -12.56 -8.57
N MET A 90 7.45 -13.34 -7.53
CA MET A 90 6.25 -14.16 -7.43
C MET A 90 5.05 -13.31 -6.99
N PHE A 91 3.97 -13.42 -7.75
CA PHE A 91 2.67 -12.84 -7.45
C PHE A 91 1.64 -13.93 -7.20
N TYR A 92 0.73 -13.65 -6.27
CA TYR A 92 -0.52 -14.37 -6.09
C TYR A 92 -1.56 -13.71 -6.99
N THR A 93 -2.08 -14.46 -7.96
CA THR A 93 -3.12 -14.04 -8.89
C THR A 93 -4.44 -14.67 -8.48
N PHE A 94 -5.37 -13.82 -8.05
CA PHE A 94 -6.71 -14.21 -7.58
C PHE A 94 -7.73 -13.91 -8.67
N THR A 95 -8.63 -14.86 -8.94
CA THR A 95 -9.75 -14.66 -9.86
C THR A 95 -11.07 -14.78 -9.10
N THR A 96 -11.95 -13.79 -9.23
CA THR A 96 -13.27 -13.77 -8.58
C THR A 96 -14.33 -14.41 -9.46
N ALA A 97 -15.46 -14.82 -8.86
CA ALA A 97 -16.61 -15.34 -9.60
C ALA A 97 -17.23 -14.31 -10.55
N SER A 98 -17.06 -13.01 -10.28
CA SER A 98 -17.44 -11.92 -11.19
C SER A 98 -16.44 -11.71 -12.33
N ASN A 99 -15.49 -12.62 -12.53
CA ASN A 99 -14.47 -12.61 -13.59
C ASN A 99 -13.51 -11.40 -13.54
N HIS A 100 -13.21 -10.92 -12.33
CA HIS A 100 -12.17 -9.91 -12.10
C HIS A 100 -10.92 -10.59 -11.53
N GLN A 101 -9.74 -10.04 -11.84
CA GLN A 101 -8.48 -10.63 -11.46
C GLN A 101 -7.50 -9.58 -10.92
N ILE A 102 -6.75 -9.92 -9.87
CA ILE A 102 -5.71 -9.07 -9.31
C ILE A 102 -4.46 -9.90 -8.96
N SER A 103 -3.27 -9.34 -9.19
CA SER A 103 -1.99 -9.97 -8.89
C SER A 103 -1.20 -9.16 -7.86
N LEU A 104 -0.84 -9.80 -6.75
CA LEU A 104 -0.24 -9.13 -5.58
C LEU A 104 0.96 -9.89 -5.01
N THR A 105 1.93 -9.20 -4.44
CA THR A 105 2.97 -9.86 -3.64
C THR A 105 2.40 -10.42 -2.34
N GLY A 106 3.02 -11.47 -1.80
CA GLY A 106 2.44 -12.25 -0.69
C GLY A 106 2.10 -11.46 0.59
N LEU A 107 2.77 -10.34 0.86
CA LEU A 107 2.53 -9.50 2.05
C LEU A 107 1.57 -8.32 1.80
N HIS A 108 1.08 -8.16 0.58
CA HIS A 108 0.10 -7.13 0.25
C HIS A 108 -1.21 -7.35 1.00
N LEU A 109 -1.74 -6.32 1.66
CA LEU A 109 -2.98 -6.45 2.44
C LEU A 109 -4.22 -6.26 1.55
N MET A 110 -5.13 -7.22 1.58
CA MET A 110 -6.41 -7.16 0.89
C MET A 110 -7.56 -7.05 1.87
N PRO A 111 -8.50 -6.12 1.64
CA PRO A 111 -9.76 -6.09 2.36
C PRO A 111 -10.64 -7.25 1.88
N ILE A 112 -11.03 -8.13 2.79
CA ILE A 112 -11.99 -9.20 2.55
C ILE A 112 -13.30 -8.93 3.29
N ALA A 113 -14.42 -9.43 2.74
CA ALA A 113 -15.71 -9.27 3.37
C ALA A 113 -15.82 -10.13 4.63
N SER A 114 -16.32 -9.53 5.71
CA SER A 114 -16.60 -10.20 6.98
C SER A 114 -18.09 -10.14 7.32
N SER A 115 -18.59 -11.10 8.09
CA SER A 115 -20.00 -11.22 8.48
C SER A 115 -20.57 -10.01 9.23
N ASN A 116 -19.69 -9.17 9.80
CA ASN A 116 -20.07 -8.06 10.66
C ASN A 116 -19.93 -6.69 9.97
N GLU A 117 -19.89 -6.64 8.63
CA GLU A 117 -19.66 -5.41 7.85
C GLU A 117 -18.38 -4.64 8.24
N LYS A 118 -17.41 -5.34 8.85
CA LYS A 118 -16.09 -4.81 9.15
C LYS A 118 -15.12 -5.21 8.05
N LEU A 119 -14.29 -4.26 7.63
CA LEU A 119 -13.17 -4.56 6.73
C LEU A 119 -12.10 -5.33 7.51
N LEU A 120 -11.90 -6.59 7.14
CA LEU A 120 -10.78 -7.39 7.63
C LEU A 120 -9.68 -7.35 6.57
N TYR A 121 -8.46 -7.00 6.97
CA TYR A 121 -7.30 -6.97 6.08
C TYR A 121 -6.47 -8.23 6.29
N ILE A 122 -6.26 -8.99 5.21
CA ILE A 122 -5.47 -10.23 5.20
C ILE A 122 -4.34 -10.10 4.17
N ALA A 123 -3.17 -10.65 4.48
CA ALA A 123 -2.07 -10.68 3.53
C ALA A 123 -2.40 -11.62 2.36
N ALA A 124 -2.00 -11.26 1.13
CA ALA A 124 -2.31 -12.02 -0.08
C ALA A 124 -2.01 -13.53 0.05
N ARG A 125 -0.86 -13.88 0.64
CA ARG A 125 -0.46 -15.28 0.82
C ARG A 125 -1.38 -16.11 1.72
N ASP A 126 -2.17 -15.46 2.57
CA ASP A 126 -3.02 -16.08 3.59
C ASP A 126 -4.50 -16.15 3.15
N ILE A 127 -4.83 -15.61 1.96
CA ILE A 127 -6.18 -15.62 1.39
C ILE A 127 -6.52 -17.01 0.83
N GLN A 128 -7.76 -17.44 1.02
CA GLN A 128 -8.24 -18.77 0.65
C GLN A 128 -9.37 -18.72 -0.39
N LEU A 129 -9.62 -19.85 -1.06
CA LEU A 129 -10.78 -20.02 -1.92
C LEU A 129 -12.07 -19.82 -1.12
N GLY A 130 -13.02 -19.11 -1.71
CA GLY A 130 -14.29 -18.77 -1.06
C GLY A 130 -14.25 -17.47 -0.23
N ASP A 131 -13.08 -16.94 0.12
CA ASP A 131 -12.98 -15.57 0.63
C ASP A 131 -13.55 -14.60 -0.39
N GLN A 132 -14.11 -13.48 0.08
CA GLN A 132 -14.83 -12.54 -0.78
C GLN A 132 -14.09 -11.22 -0.89
N PHE A 133 -13.76 -10.85 -2.13
CA PHE A 133 -13.26 -9.52 -2.44
C PHE A 133 -14.38 -8.54 -2.70
N TYR A 134 -14.10 -7.28 -2.42
CA TYR A 134 -14.94 -6.16 -2.84
C TYR A 134 -14.57 -5.75 -4.26
N VAL A 135 -15.53 -5.80 -5.16
CA VAL A 135 -15.39 -5.53 -6.59
C VAL A 135 -16.32 -4.38 -6.99
N SER A 136 -15.81 -3.45 -7.79
CA SER A 136 -16.59 -2.35 -8.35
C SER A 136 -17.33 -2.80 -9.61
N ILE A 137 -18.65 -2.94 -9.50
CA ILE A 137 -19.57 -3.30 -10.59
C ILE A 137 -20.58 -2.16 -10.74
N ASN A 138 -20.71 -1.58 -11.94
CA ASN A 138 -21.61 -0.45 -12.21
C ASN A 138 -21.45 0.71 -11.20
N ASN A 139 -20.21 1.05 -10.83
CA ASN A 139 -19.87 2.06 -9.81
C ASN A 139 -20.45 1.77 -8.41
N ARG A 140 -20.68 0.51 -8.08
CA ARG A 140 -21.05 0.06 -6.73
C ARG A 140 -20.10 -1.02 -6.28
N LEU A 141 -19.84 -1.04 -4.97
CA LEU A 141 -18.99 -2.05 -4.37
C LEU A 141 -19.84 -3.27 -4.01
N GLU A 142 -19.52 -4.41 -4.61
CA GLU A 142 -20.21 -5.69 -4.41
C GLU A 142 -19.20 -6.74 -3.97
N THR A 143 -19.62 -7.74 -3.21
CA THR A 143 -18.72 -8.85 -2.84
C THR A 143 -18.71 -9.93 -3.92
N SER A 144 -17.54 -10.49 -4.19
CA SER A 144 -17.39 -11.61 -5.13
C SER A 144 -16.43 -12.66 -4.56
N PRO A 145 -16.85 -13.93 -4.46
CA PRO A 145 -16.00 -14.99 -3.93
C PRO A 145 -14.84 -15.28 -4.88
N ILE A 146 -13.70 -15.61 -4.30
CA ILE A 146 -12.50 -16.05 -5.02
C ILE A 146 -12.72 -17.51 -5.44
N VAL A 147 -12.62 -17.75 -6.75
CA VAL A 147 -12.84 -19.07 -7.36
C VAL A 147 -11.56 -19.72 -7.85
N ASN A 148 -10.47 -18.95 -7.99
CA ASN A 148 -9.18 -19.47 -8.39
C ASN A 148 -8.04 -18.64 -7.77
N ILE A 149 -6.96 -19.33 -7.38
CA ILE A 149 -5.73 -18.74 -6.85
C ILE A 149 -4.57 -19.42 -7.56
N THR A 150 -3.71 -18.63 -8.19
CA THR A 150 -2.55 -19.12 -8.93
C THR A 150 -1.32 -18.30 -8.55
N ASN A 151 -0.13 -18.90 -8.68
CA ASN A 151 1.12 -18.19 -8.47
C ASN A 151 1.80 -17.97 -9.82
N GLU A 152 2.14 -16.72 -10.11
CA GLU A 152 2.72 -16.32 -11.39
C GLU A 152 4.00 -15.53 -11.14
N LEU A 153 5.04 -15.83 -11.90
CA LEU A 153 6.23 -14.99 -11.95
C LEU A 153 5.96 -13.84 -12.92
N LYS A 154 5.95 -12.61 -12.42
CA LYS A 154 5.80 -11.41 -13.25
C LYS A 154 7.02 -10.52 -13.11
N GLN A 155 7.32 -9.80 -14.19
CA GLN A 155 8.39 -8.82 -14.22
C GLN A 155 7.89 -7.49 -13.69
N GLY A 156 8.63 -6.96 -12.72
CA GLY A 156 8.43 -5.66 -12.12
C GLY A 156 7.31 -5.61 -11.08
N TYR A 157 7.51 -4.75 -10.08
CA TYR A 157 6.57 -4.52 -9.00
C TYR A 157 6.49 -3.03 -8.66
N PHE A 158 5.34 -2.60 -8.18
CA PHE A 158 5.06 -1.19 -7.90
C PHE A 158 4.15 -1.05 -6.67
N ALA A 159 4.46 -0.10 -5.80
CA ALA A 159 3.68 0.22 -4.61
C ALA A 159 3.18 1.67 -4.63
N PRO A 160 2.12 1.98 -5.41
CA PRO A 160 1.52 3.30 -5.41
C PRO A 160 0.82 3.56 -4.07
N LEU A 161 0.93 4.79 -3.58
CA LEU A 161 0.26 5.26 -2.38
C LEU A 161 -0.67 6.43 -2.72
N THR A 162 -1.94 6.24 -2.38
CA THR A 162 -2.98 7.25 -2.58
C THR A 162 -3.27 8.01 -1.29
N MET A 163 -3.88 9.20 -1.41
CA MET A 163 -4.27 10.02 -0.26
C MET A 163 -5.25 9.32 0.69
N THR A 164 -6.05 8.39 0.19
CA THR A 164 -6.95 7.55 1.01
C THR A 164 -6.22 6.33 1.60
N GLY A 165 -5.13 5.88 0.98
CA GLY A 165 -4.44 4.63 1.37
C GLY A 165 -5.10 3.37 0.80
N THR A 166 -5.98 3.56 -0.18
CA THR A 166 -6.77 2.51 -0.86
C THR A 166 -6.79 2.78 -2.36
N ILE A 167 -7.04 1.74 -3.16
CA ILE A 167 -7.02 1.84 -4.62
C ILE A 167 -7.93 0.77 -5.24
N LEU A 168 -8.55 1.10 -6.38
CA LEU A 168 -9.25 0.11 -7.22
C LEU A 168 -8.32 -0.36 -8.35
N VAL A 169 -7.93 -1.63 -8.30
CA VAL A 169 -7.05 -2.27 -9.28
C VAL A 169 -7.81 -3.39 -9.98
N ASN A 170 -7.95 -3.32 -11.30
CA ASN A 170 -8.81 -4.21 -12.09
C ASN A 170 -10.21 -4.33 -11.49
N ASN A 171 -10.76 -3.19 -11.05
CA ASN A 171 -12.03 -3.05 -10.33
C ASN A 171 -12.09 -3.72 -8.95
N ILE A 172 -11.01 -4.32 -8.44
CA ILE A 172 -10.95 -4.92 -7.11
C ILE A 172 -10.40 -3.90 -6.11
N TYR A 173 -11.06 -3.78 -4.96
CA TYR A 173 -10.59 -2.93 -3.86
C TYR A 173 -9.35 -3.56 -3.21
N ALA A 174 -8.24 -2.82 -3.23
CA ALA A 174 -7.00 -3.15 -2.54
C ALA A 174 -6.54 -2.04 -1.58
N SER A 175 -5.76 -2.43 -0.58
CA SER A 175 -4.99 -1.51 0.26
C SER A 175 -3.79 -0.96 -0.52
N CYS A 176 -3.20 0.15 -0.08
CA CYS A 176 -1.88 0.58 -0.55
C CYS A 176 -0.74 0.11 0.36
N PHE A 177 -1.03 -0.75 1.37
CA PHE A 177 -0.10 -1.12 2.43
C PHE A 177 0.23 -2.61 2.46
N ALA A 178 1.42 -2.95 2.98
CA ALA A 178 1.76 -4.28 3.49
C ALA A 178 2.01 -4.26 4.99
N SER A 179 1.76 -5.40 5.62
CA SER A 179 2.24 -5.77 6.96
C SER A 179 1.92 -4.83 8.13
N VAL A 180 1.00 -3.87 7.99
CA VAL A 180 0.39 -3.17 9.13
C VAL A 180 -1.07 -3.58 9.19
N THR A 181 -1.35 -4.59 10.03
CA THR A 181 -2.71 -5.17 10.21
C THR A 181 -3.72 -4.16 10.75
N ASN A 182 -3.25 -3.07 11.36
CA ASN A 182 -4.08 -1.94 11.73
C ASN A 182 -4.00 -0.82 10.68
N HIS A 183 -5.00 -0.77 9.80
CA HIS A 183 -5.13 0.27 8.78
C HIS A 183 -5.05 1.69 9.35
N GLU A 184 -5.55 1.92 10.57
CA GLU A 184 -5.47 3.24 11.22
C GLU A 184 -4.03 3.62 11.58
N LEU A 185 -3.20 2.65 12.02
CA LEU A 185 -1.79 2.88 12.29
C LEU A 185 -1.02 3.18 11.00
N ALA A 186 -1.33 2.47 9.91
CA ALA A 186 -0.74 2.76 8.60
C ALA A 186 -1.11 4.18 8.12
N GLN A 187 -2.38 4.56 8.25
CA GLN A 187 -2.81 5.92 7.91
C GLN A 187 -2.16 6.98 8.79
N MET A 188 -1.98 6.71 10.09
CA MET A 188 -1.31 7.61 11.02
C MET A 188 0.16 7.79 10.64
N PHE A 189 0.86 6.69 10.36
CA PHE A 189 2.24 6.71 9.86
C PHE A 189 2.37 7.53 8.57
N MET A 190 1.37 7.49 7.69
CA MET A 190 1.38 8.25 6.43
C MET A 190 0.95 9.72 6.58
N ALA A 191 0.40 10.14 7.71
CA ALA A 191 -0.08 11.51 7.90
C ALA A 191 1.01 12.59 7.69
N PRO A 192 2.26 12.42 8.17
CA PRO A 192 3.33 13.39 7.92
C PRO A 192 3.69 13.49 6.43
N PHE A 193 3.64 12.36 5.68
CA PHE A 193 3.89 12.34 4.24
C PHE A 193 2.82 13.13 3.49
N ARG A 194 1.53 12.91 3.82
CA ARG A 194 0.40 13.63 3.23
C ARG A 194 0.50 15.13 3.48
N TRP A 195 0.82 15.52 4.71
CA TRP A 195 0.98 16.93 5.08
C TRP A 195 2.16 17.58 4.35
N TYR A 196 3.30 16.88 4.26
CA TYR A 196 4.46 17.38 3.53
C TYR A 196 4.16 17.55 2.03
N TYR A 197 3.53 16.56 1.40
CA TYR A 197 3.07 16.66 0.02
C TYR A 197 2.16 17.87 -0.21
N GLN A 198 1.15 18.07 0.65
CA GLN A 198 0.22 19.19 0.56
C GLN A 198 0.89 20.56 0.72
N LEU A 199 1.96 20.65 1.51
CA LEU A 199 2.73 21.88 1.67
C LEU A 199 3.63 22.14 0.45
N MET A 200 4.29 21.10 -0.06
CA MET A 200 5.32 21.24 -1.08
C MET A 200 4.74 21.44 -2.49
N ARG A 201 3.57 20.86 -2.79
CA ARG A 201 2.89 20.98 -4.09
C ARG A 201 2.58 22.42 -4.53
N TYR A 202 2.57 23.38 -3.59
CA TYR A 202 2.32 24.80 -3.87
C TYR A 202 3.56 25.69 -3.74
N THR A 203 4.67 25.16 -3.20
CA THR A 203 5.83 25.97 -2.80
C THR A 203 7.11 25.64 -3.57
N THR A 204 7.14 24.52 -4.31
CA THR A 204 8.33 24.09 -5.05
C THR A 204 8.08 23.98 -6.55
N VAL A 205 9.13 24.26 -7.33
CA VAL A 205 9.12 24.13 -8.80
C VAL A 205 9.22 22.66 -9.23
N THR A 206 9.82 21.82 -8.39
CA THR A 206 9.98 20.36 -8.60
C THR A 206 9.23 19.60 -7.52
N ASP A 207 8.35 18.67 -7.91
CA ASP A 207 7.62 17.82 -6.97
C ASP A 207 8.60 16.89 -6.23
N PRO A 208 8.75 17.01 -4.90
CA PRO A 208 9.66 16.16 -4.13
C PRO A 208 9.22 14.68 -4.08
N PHE A 209 7.99 14.39 -4.52
CA PHE A 209 7.43 13.05 -4.63
C PHE A 209 7.32 12.58 -6.08
N ASP A 210 7.99 13.24 -7.04
CA ASP A 210 8.04 12.77 -8.42
C ASP A 210 8.59 11.35 -8.47
N ASN A 211 7.82 10.45 -9.09
CA ASN A 211 8.17 9.05 -9.21
C ASN A 211 9.02 8.73 -10.46
N ASN A 212 9.54 9.75 -11.17
CA ASN A 212 10.58 9.60 -12.20
C ASN A 212 11.98 9.24 -11.66
N HIS A 213 12.12 9.00 -10.35
CA HIS A 213 13.34 8.43 -9.76
C HIS A 213 13.70 7.04 -10.30
N SER A 214 14.94 6.59 -10.07
CA SER A 214 15.39 5.24 -10.38
C SER A 214 14.62 4.18 -9.59
N ASP A 215 14.75 2.92 -10.00
CA ASP A 215 14.19 1.78 -9.26
C ASP A 215 14.73 1.71 -7.82
N GLY A 216 13.89 1.19 -6.93
CA GLY A 216 14.06 1.10 -5.48
C GLY A 216 13.05 1.92 -4.69
N ILE A 217 13.28 1.95 -3.37
CA ILE A 217 12.47 2.69 -2.40
C ILE A 217 12.67 4.19 -2.58
N HIS A 218 11.58 4.96 -2.56
CA HIS A 218 11.63 6.41 -2.72
C HIS A 218 12.52 7.09 -1.67
N TRP A 219 13.34 8.06 -2.07
CA TRP A 219 14.36 8.69 -1.22
C TRP A 219 13.80 9.22 0.12
N PHE A 220 12.58 9.76 0.09
CA PHE A 220 11.93 10.30 1.28
C PHE A 220 11.56 9.20 2.29
N VAL A 221 11.17 8.02 1.78
CA VAL A 221 10.91 6.84 2.59
C VAL A 221 12.24 6.31 3.16
N LYS A 222 13.30 6.27 2.35
CA LYS A 222 14.65 5.89 2.80
C LYS A 222 15.17 6.80 3.92
N LEU A 223 15.01 8.12 3.78
CA LEU A 223 15.38 9.09 4.82
C LEU A 223 14.71 8.79 6.17
N ILE A 224 13.44 8.37 6.12
CA ILE A 224 12.69 8.01 7.33
C ILE A 224 13.22 6.71 7.91
N TYR A 225 13.52 5.69 7.11
CA TYR A 225 14.15 4.47 7.60
C TYR A 225 15.52 4.71 8.24
N ASP A 226 16.37 5.49 7.57
CA ASP A 226 17.69 5.84 8.09
C ASP A 226 17.56 6.55 9.44
N PHE A 227 16.58 7.45 9.58
CA PHE A 227 16.27 8.08 10.86
C PHE A 227 15.72 7.12 11.92
N MET A 228 14.83 6.20 11.55
CA MET A 228 14.33 5.16 12.47
C MET A 228 15.44 4.28 13.00
N SER A 229 16.31 3.83 12.10
CA SER A 229 17.46 2.99 12.46
C SER A 229 18.44 3.74 13.37
N PHE A 230 18.56 5.06 13.21
CA PHE A 230 19.35 5.92 14.08
C PHE A 230 18.72 6.09 15.47
N LEU A 231 17.39 6.16 15.57
CA LEU A 231 16.68 6.28 16.85
C LEU A 231 16.56 4.96 17.62
N GLN A 232 16.76 3.81 16.96
CA GLN A 232 16.76 2.52 17.61
C GLN A 232 18.05 2.39 18.45
N PRO A 233 17.96 2.33 19.79
CA PRO A 233 19.16 2.23 20.61
C PRO A 233 19.89 0.93 20.26
N SER A 234 21.17 1.03 19.90
CA SER A 234 22.05 -0.11 19.68
C SER A 234 22.20 -0.92 20.98
N GLY A 235 21.32 -1.91 21.16
CA GLY A 235 21.31 -2.73 22.35
C GLY A 235 20.06 -3.59 22.49
N LEU A 236 19.90 -4.58 21.61
CA LEU A 236 19.18 -5.84 21.88
C LEU A 236 19.61 -6.86 20.82
N GLN A 237 20.80 -7.43 21.02
CA GLN A 237 21.09 -8.75 20.45
C GLN A 237 20.22 -9.76 21.20
N VAL A 238 19.23 -10.32 20.53
CA VAL A 238 18.53 -11.51 21.03
C VAL A 238 19.19 -12.70 20.33
N SER A 239 19.96 -13.45 21.13
CA SER A 239 20.52 -14.77 20.80
C SER A 239 19.43 -15.79 20.49
#